data_AF-A0A3S0P3Q8-F1
#
_entry.id   AF-A0A3S0P3Q8-F1
#
_cell.length_a   1.000
_cell.length_b   1.000
_cell.length_c   1.000
_cell.angle_alpha   90.00
_cell.angle_beta   90.00
_cell.angle_gamma   90.00
#
_symmetry.space_group_name_H-M   'P 1'
#
loop_
_entity.id
_entity.type
_entity.pdbx_description
1 polymer ?
#
loop_
_entity_poly.entity_id
_entity_poly.type
_entity_poly.pdbx_seq_one_letter_code
_entity_poly.pdbx_strand_id
1 'polypeptide(L)'
;MDIPQQDKDELIKQLKLQVSELKDDKNREMDEQERQYFIRQAELKNDRVKATVIGCIFAFCLTILVFLSFRNPDIYLIDEETTQFVAQAVNAFFLLMIPLIIGSIGAIARIMVSGMPILKNSTLVLSSGLMAMFSWVGIKSEILVSIIAPHLEKQGVKVSEVTANTSAEFYSMALVAIVVGMFSSNVYIFINQKVESLTNGRQP
;
A
#
# COMPACT_ATOMS: atom_id res chain seq x y z
N MET A 1 32.05 53.26 -45.12
CA MET A 1 31.60 53.55 -43.74
C MET A 1 32.41 52.64 -42.84
N ASP A 2 33.60 53.10 -42.45
CA ASP A 2 34.50 52.36 -41.57
C ASP A 2 34.05 52.58 -40.12
N ILE A 3 33.63 51.50 -39.47
CA ILE A 3 33.36 51.49 -38.04
C ILE A 3 34.69 51.77 -37.32
N PRO A 4 34.78 52.80 -36.45
CA PRO A 4 36.03 53.17 -35.77
C PRO A 4 36.58 51.99 -34.95
N GLN A 5 37.90 51.79 -35.01
CA GLN A 5 38.60 50.62 -34.45
C GLN A 5 38.33 50.41 -32.94
N GLN A 6 38.10 51.49 -32.20
CA GLN A 6 37.80 51.51 -30.77
C GLN A 6 36.46 50.85 -30.41
N ASP A 7 35.46 50.92 -31.31
CA ASP A 7 34.13 50.32 -31.11
C ASP A 7 34.18 48.79 -31.30
N LYS A 8 35.05 48.32 -32.22
CA LYS A 8 35.30 46.88 -32.43
C LYS A 8 35.96 46.22 -31.22
N ASP A 9 36.91 46.90 -30.59
CA ASP A 9 37.61 46.36 -29.42
C ASP A 9 36.69 46.25 -28.19
N GLU A 10 35.77 47.20 -28.03
CA GLU A 10 34.75 47.16 -26.97
C GLU A 10 33.73 46.04 -27.18
N LEU A 11 33.26 45.86 -28.43
CA LEU A 11 32.43 44.73 -28.85
C LEU A 11 33.13 43.38 -28.60
N ILE A 12 34.41 43.26 -28.95
CA ILE A 12 35.19 42.03 -28.70
C ILE A 12 35.32 41.75 -27.20
N LYS A 13 35.48 42.79 -26.37
CA LYS A 13 35.57 42.64 -24.92
C LYS A 13 34.24 42.18 -24.31
N GLN A 14 33.12 42.75 -24.73
CA GLN A 14 31.79 42.33 -24.28
C GLN A 14 31.47 40.89 -24.71
N LEU A 15 31.83 40.53 -25.94
CA LEU A 15 31.64 39.17 -26.46
C LEU A 15 32.46 38.14 -25.65
N LYS A 16 33.70 38.47 -25.29
CA LYS A 16 34.53 37.60 -24.43
C LYS A 16 33.95 37.42 -23.03
N LEU A 17 33.40 38.49 -22.45
CA LEU A 17 32.71 38.44 -21.16
C LEU A 17 31.48 37.54 -21.21
N GLN A 18 30.60 37.73 -22.19
CA GLN A 18 29.42 36.87 -22.37
C GLN A 18 29.80 35.40 -22.56
N VAL A 19 30.81 35.11 -23.40
CA VAL A 19 31.29 33.73 -23.61
C VAL A 19 31.87 33.15 -22.33
N SER A 20 32.52 33.96 -21.48
CA SER A 20 33.04 33.49 -20.19
C SER A 20 31.94 33.18 -19.18
N GLU A 21 30.89 34.00 -19.10
CA GLU A 21 29.73 33.76 -18.23
C GLU A 21 28.95 32.53 -18.70
N LEU A 22 28.66 32.42 -20.00
CA LEU A 22 28.02 31.23 -20.59
C LEU A 22 28.81 29.94 -20.34
N LYS A 23 30.14 30.04 -20.30
CA LYS A 23 31.00 28.88 -20.01
C LYS A 23 30.98 28.53 -18.53
N ASP A 24 30.91 29.51 -17.63
CA ASP A 24 30.80 29.28 -16.19
C ASP A 24 29.43 28.69 -15.83
N ASP A 25 28.35 29.22 -16.39
CA ASP A 25 26.99 28.69 -16.20
C ASP A 25 26.86 27.26 -16.74
N LYS A 26 27.39 26.99 -17.94
CA LYS A 26 27.42 25.63 -18.49
C LYS A 26 28.22 24.66 -17.61
N ASN A 27 29.32 25.12 -17.01
CA ASN A 27 30.10 24.29 -16.09
C ASN A 27 29.32 24.01 -14.80
N ARG A 28 28.61 25.00 -14.24
CA ARG A 28 27.75 24.83 -13.07
C ARG A 28 26.61 23.84 -13.35
N GLU A 29 25.97 23.93 -14.51
CA GLU A 29 24.94 22.99 -14.93
C GLU A 29 25.48 21.56 -15.07
N MET A 30 26.68 21.39 -15.62
CA MET A 30 27.33 20.07 -15.68
C MET A 30 27.65 19.52 -14.29
N ASP A 31 28.18 20.34 -13.39
CA ASP A 31 28.51 19.94 -12.01
C ASP A 31 27.24 19.56 -11.22
N GLU A 32 26.14 20.29 -11.42
CA GLU A 32 24.84 19.98 -10.82
C GLU A 32 24.25 18.68 -11.38
N GLN A 33 24.34 18.47 -12.70
CA GLN A 33 23.91 17.22 -13.33
C GLN A 33 24.74 16.02 -12.85
N GLU A 34 26.05 16.18 -12.70
CA GLU A 34 26.92 15.15 -12.14
C GLU A 34 26.53 14.83 -10.69
N ARG A 35 26.34 15.85 -9.83
CA ARG A 35 25.87 15.62 -8.44
C ARG A 35 24.54 14.89 -8.38
N GLN A 36 23.56 15.31 -9.20
CA GLN A 36 22.26 14.64 -9.29
C GLN A 36 22.39 13.19 -9.77
N TYR A 37 23.28 12.93 -10.73
CA TYR A 37 23.58 11.59 -11.20
C TYR A 37 24.22 10.71 -10.11
N PHE A 38 25.16 11.25 -9.33
CA PHE A 38 25.78 10.54 -8.21
C PHE A 38 24.77 10.22 -7.09
N ILE A 39 23.89 11.17 -6.73
CA ILE A 39 22.83 10.96 -5.74
C ILE A 39 21.86 9.87 -6.23
N ARG A 40 21.41 9.96 -7.48
CA ARG A 40 20.50 8.97 -8.08
C ARG A 40 21.13 7.57 -8.17
N GLN A 41 22.43 7.48 -8.48
CA GLN A 41 23.14 6.22 -8.45
C GLN A 41 23.27 5.65 -7.02
N ALA A 42 23.47 6.51 -6.01
CA ALA A 42 23.55 6.09 -4.62
C ALA A 42 22.19 5.57 -4.10
N GLU A 43 21.08 6.24 -4.45
CA GLU A 43 19.72 5.80 -4.13
C GLU A 43 19.40 4.44 -4.76
N LEU A 44 19.67 4.26 -6.05
CA LEU A 44 19.43 2.99 -6.75
C LEU A 44 20.22 1.82 -6.16
N LYS A 45 21.46 2.07 -5.71
CA LYS A 45 22.26 1.06 -4.99
C LYS A 45 21.64 0.74 -3.63
N ASN A 46 21.19 1.74 -2.89
CA ASN A 46 20.57 1.56 -1.59
C ASN A 46 19.25 0.78 -1.67
N ASP A 47 18.41 1.06 -2.68
CA ASP A 47 17.15 0.36 -2.88
C ASP A 47 17.35 -1.10 -3.28
N ARG A 48 18.38 -1.40 -4.10
CA ARG A 48 18.78 -2.77 -4.41
C ARG A 48 19.26 -3.52 -3.16
N VAL A 49 20.03 -2.87 -2.30
CA VAL A 49 20.47 -3.49 -1.03
C VAL A 49 19.27 -3.75 -0.12
N LYS A 50 18.35 -2.78 0.05
CA LYS A 50 17.13 -2.97 0.84
C LYS A 50 16.27 -4.12 0.32
N ALA A 51 16.02 -4.18 -0.99
CA ALA A 51 15.28 -5.26 -1.62
C ALA A 51 15.97 -6.62 -1.43
N THR A 52 17.30 -6.65 -1.53
CA THR A 52 18.09 -7.88 -1.30
C THR A 52 18.00 -8.31 0.16
N VAL A 53 18.09 -7.39 1.12
CA VAL A 53 17.96 -7.68 2.56
C VAL A 53 16.58 -8.25 2.90
N ILE A 54 15.50 -7.64 2.37
CA ILE A 54 14.14 -8.15 2.54
C ILE A 54 14.03 -9.56 1.94
N GLY A 55 14.57 -9.77 0.74
CA GLY A 55 14.63 -11.09 0.10
C GLY A 55 15.40 -12.12 0.93
N CYS A 56 16.52 -11.74 1.53
CA CYS A 56 17.32 -12.59 2.41
C CYS A 56 16.57 -12.95 3.70
N ILE A 57 15.89 -11.99 4.34
CA ILE A 57 15.06 -12.25 5.53
C ILE A 57 13.95 -13.25 5.18
N PHE A 58 13.28 -13.04 4.04
CA PHE A 58 12.23 -13.94 3.58
C PHE A 58 12.74 -15.36 3.28
N ALA A 59 13.88 -15.47 2.57
CA ALA A 59 14.53 -16.74 2.28
C ALA A 59 15.01 -17.44 3.58
N PHE A 60 15.49 -16.69 4.57
CA PHE A 60 15.89 -17.21 5.85
C PHE A 60 14.69 -17.76 6.65
N CYS A 61 13.57 -17.03 6.69
CA CYS A 61 12.32 -17.53 7.27
C CYS A 61 11.84 -18.81 6.58
N LEU A 62 11.89 -18.87 5.25
CA LEU A 62 11.56 -20.09 4.50
C LEU A 62 12.48 -21.26 4.85
N THR A 63 13.79 -20.99 5.01
CA THR A 63 14.76 -22.02 5.37
C THR A 63 14.50 -22.56 6.77
N ILE A 64 14.16 -21.70 7.73
CA ILE A 64 13.76 -22.11 9.08
C ILE A 64 12.49 -22.98 9.01
N LEU A 65 11.49 -22.57 8.23
CA LEU A 65 10.25 -23.34 8.05
C LEU A 65 10.55 -24.74 7.49
N VAL A 66 11.36 -24.82 6.42
CA VAL A 66 11.75 -26.09 5.80
C VAL A 66 12.51 -26.97 6.79
N PHE A 67 13.43 -26.39 7.56
CA PHE A 67 14.18 -27.11 8.59
C PHE A 67 13.26 -27.64 9.70
N LEU A 68 12.31 -26.83 10.17
CA LEU A 68 11.27 -27.25 11.11
C LEU A 68 10.42 -28.40 10.55
N SER A 69 10.08 -28.30 9.27
CA SER A 69 9.31 -29.31 8.52
C SER A 69 10.02 -30.66 8.48
N PHE A 70 11.33 -30.67 8.21
CA PHE A 70 12.11 -31.93 8.20
C PHE A 70 12.33 -32.52 9.59
N ARG A 71 12.38 -31.68 10.64
CA ARG A 71 12.68 -32.15 12.00
C ARG A 71 11.44 -32.63 12.77
N ASN A 72 10.26 -32.14 12.42
CA ASN A 72 8.99 -32.49 13.04
C ASN A 72 8.05 -33.09 11.97
N PRO A 73 8.14 -34.40 11.69
CA PRO A 73 7.29 -35.06 10.71
C PRO A 73 5.80 -35.02 11.07
N ASP A 74 5.46 -34.78 12.34
CA ASP A 74 4.08 -34.56 12.80
C ASP A 74 3.42 -33.30 12.21
N ILE A 75 4.19 -32.33 11.67
CA ILE A 75 3.64 -31.15 10.97
C ILE A 75 2.91 -31.56 9.67
N TYR A 76 3.25 -32.72 9.10
CA TYR A 76 2.61 -33.22 7.89
C TYR A 76 1.35 -34.05 8.17
N LEU A 77 1.10 -34.42 9.43
CA LEU A 77 -0.19 -34.91 9.85
C LEU A 77 -1.12 -33.70 9.94
N ILE A 78 -1.87 -33.45 8.87
CA ILE A 78 -2.85 -32.38 8.82
C ILE A 78 -3.86 -32.66 9.92
N ASP A 79 -3.81 -31.84 10.97
CA ASP A 79 -4.75 -31.94 12.07
C ASP A 79 -6.19 -31.69 11.56
N GLU A 80 -7.16 -32.31 12.21
CA GLU A 80 -8.56 -32.23 11.80
C GLU A 80 -9.04 -30.76 11.81
N GLU A 81 -8.56 -29.97 12.78
CA GLU A 81 -8.81 -28.54 12.87
C GLU A 81 -8.27 -27.76 11.65
N THR A 82 -7.06 -28.11 11.17
CA THR A 82 -6.46 -27.46 9.99
C THR A 82 -7.26 -27.76 8.73
N THR A 83 -7.74 -29.00 8.58
CA THR A 83 -8.59 -29.39 7.45
C THR A 83 -9.92 -28.62 7.47
N GLN A 84 -10.53 -28.51 8.64
CA GLN A 84 -11.76 -27.72 8.82
C GLN A 84 -11.54 -26.23 8.52
N PHE A 85 -10.43 -25.66 8.99
CA PHE A 85 -10.07 -24.27 8.72
C PHE A 85 -9.87 -24.00 7.22
N VAL A 86 -9.13 -24.87 6.52
CA VAL A 86 -8.93 -24.75 5.06
C VAL A 86 -10.26 -24.86 4.31
N ALA A 87 -11.12 -25.80 4.69
CA ALA A 87 -12.44 -25.95 4.09
C ALA A 87 -13.31 -24.69 4.31
N GLN A 88 -13.30 -24.13 5.53
CA GLN A 88 -13.99 -22.87 5.84
C GLN A 88 -13.43 -21.70 5.03
N ALA A 89 -12.10 -21.59 4.89
CA ALA A 89 -11.46 -20.54 4.11
C ALA A 89 -11.80 -20.62 2.62
N VAL A 90 -11.80 -21.82 2.03
CA VAL A 90 -12.20 -22.04 0.64
C VAL A 90 -13.68 -21.70 0.44
N ASN A 91 -14.55 -22.15 1.34
CA ASN A 91 -15.98 -21.82 1.28
C ASN A 91 -16.22 -20.30 1.41
N ALA A 92 -15.53 -19.64 2.33
CA ALA A 92 -15.59 -18.19 2.51
C ALA A 92 -15.07 -17.46 1.27
N PHE A 93 -14.00 -17.94 0.62
CA PHE A 93 -13.49 -17.35 -0.62
C PHE A 93 -14.56 -17.34 -1.72
N PHE A 94 -15.24 -18.48 -1.96
CA PHE A 94 -16.32 -18.55 -2.93
C PHE A 94 -17.52 -17.67 -2.54
N LEU A 95 -17.90 -17.68 -1.26
CA LEU A 95 -19.00 -16.86 -0.75
C LEU A 95 -18.73 -15.36 -0.95
N LEU A 96 -17.49 -14.92 -0.72
CA LEU A 96 -17.09 -13.52 -0.83
C LEU A 96 -16.81 -13.08 -2.27
N MET A 97 -16.60 -14.02 -3.19
CA MET A 97 -16.45 -13.68 -4.61
C MET A 97 -17.71 -13.02 -5.18
N ILE A 98 -18.89 -13.43 -4.71
CA ILE A 98 -20.18 -12.86 -5.15
C ILE A 98 -20.28 -11.35 -4.85
N PRO A 99 -20.16 -10.88 -3.59
CA PRO A 99 -20.20 -9.45 -3.29
C PRO A 99 -19.05 -8.67 -3.94
N LEU A 100 -17.87 -9.28 -4.13
CA LEU A 100 -16.75 -8.66 -4.85
C LEU A 100 -17.13 -8.29 -6.28
N ILE A 101 -17.70 -9.25 -7.02
CA ILE A 101 -18.10 -9.07 -8.42
C ILE A 101 -19.25 -8.06 -8.50
N ILE A 102 -20.29 -8.22 -7.68
CA ILE A 102 -21.46 -7.33 -7.70
C ILE A 102 -21.06 -5.90 -7.35
N GLY A 103 -20.23 -5.70 -6.31
CA GLY A 103 -19.73 -4.38 -5.92
C GLY A 103 -18.89 -3.73 -7.01
N SER A 104 -18.04 -4.51 -7.69
CA SER A 104 -17.23 -4.04 -8.81
C SER A 104 -18.09 -3.67 -10.03
N ILE A 105 -19.09 -4.49 -10.38
CA ILE A 105 -20.02 -4.21 -11.48
C ILE A 105 -20.81 -2.93 -11.20
N GLY A 106 -21.31 -2.75 -9.98
CA GLY A 106 -22.01 -1.53 -9.58
C GLY A 106 -21.14 -0.27 -9.72
N ALA A 107 -19.86 -0.36 -9.38
CA ALA A 107 -18.91 0.73 -9.56
C ALA A 107 -18.63 1.01 -11.05
N ILE A 108 -18.45 -0.03 -11.87
CA ILE A 108 -18.28 0.11 -13.32
C ILE A 108 -19.49 0.81 -13.94
N ALA A 109 -20.71 0.38 -13.59
CA ALA A 109 -21.94 0.99 -14.09
C ALA A 109 -22.00 2.49 -13.73
N ARG A 110 -21.66 2.87 -12.49
CA ARG A 110 -21.60 4.27 -12.07
C ARG A 110 -20.54 5.07 -12.85
N ILE A 111 -19.35 4.49 -13.07
CA ILE A 111 -18.28 5.13 -13.85
C ILE A 111 -18.73 5.37 -15.29
N MET A 112 -19.37 4.37 -15.91
CA MET A 112 -19.94 4.50 -17.26
C MET A 112 -20.99 5.61 -17.34
N VAL A 113 -21.92 5.68 -16.38
CA VAL A 113 -22.93 6.74 -16.32
C VAL A 113 -22.29 8.13 -16.16
N SER A 114 -21.20 8.23 -15.41
CA SER A 114 -20.47 9.49 -15.19
C SER A 114 -19.55 9.93 -16.34
N GLY A 115 -19.40 9.10 -17.39
CA GLY A 115 -18.50 9.38 -18.52
C GLY A 115 -17.01 9.38 -18.14
N MET A 116 -16.64 8.84 -16.98
CA MET A 116 -15.25 8.80 -16.52
C MET A 116 -14.48 7.64 -17.15
N PRO A 117 -13.18 7.81 -17.47
CA PRO A 117 -12.36 6.73 -18.03
C PRO A 117 -12.15 5.61 -17.01
N ILE A 118 -12.61 4.39 -17.35
CA ILE A 118 -12.59 3.21 -16.47
C ILE A 118 -11.16 2.86 -16.02
N LEU A 119 -10.20 2.89 -16.95
CA LEU A 119 -8.81 2.54 -16.66
C LEU A 119 -8.15 3.48 -15.63
N LYS A 120 -8.51 4.77 -15.63
CA LYS A 120 -8.00 5.74 -14.65
C LYS A 120 -8.67 5.60 -13.28
N ASN A 121 -9.83 4.95 -13.23
CA ASN A 121 -10.62 4.74 -12.02
C ASN A 121 -10.64 3.26 -11.59
N SER A 122 -9.67 2.46 -12.03
CA SER A 122 -9.57 1.04 -11.70
C SER A 122 -9.43 0.80 -10.19
N THR A 123 -8.69 1.67 -9.50
CA THR A 123 -8.60 1.67 -8.03
C THR A 123 -9.97 1.85 -7.37
N LEU A 124 -10.83 2.70 -7.93
CA LEU A 124 -12.18 2.95 -7.41
C LEU A 124 -13.10 1.74 -7.59
N VAL A 125 -12.98 1.04 -8.73
CA VAL A 125 -13.72 -0.21 -8.99
C VAL A 125 -13.30 -1.28 -7.99
N LEU A 126 -11.98 -1.47 -7.83
CA LEU A 126 -11.43 -2.47 -6.92
C LEU A 126 -11.79 -2.16 -5.45
N SER A 127 -11.68 -0.89 -5.04
CA SER A 127 -12.04 -0.49 -3.67
C SER A 127 -13.52 -0.70 -3.38
N SER A 128 -14.40 -0.47 -4.36
CA SER A 128 -15.84 -0.70 -4.22
C SER A 128 -16.16 -2.19 -4.06
N GLY A 129 -15.49 -3.06 -4.83
CA GLY A 129 -15.61 -4.50 -4.71
C GLY A 129 -15.12 -5.02 -3.35
N LEU A 130 -13.96 -4.56 -2.89
CA LEU A 130 -13.42 -4.90 -1.57
C LEU A 130 -14.32 -4.40 -0.43
N MET A 131 -14.87 -3.19 -0.56
CA MET A 131 -15.83 -2.65 0.40
C MET A 131 -17.10 -3.50 0.50
N ALA A 132 -17.59 -4.02 -0.62
CA ALA A 132 -18.73 -4.94 -0.63
C ALA A 132 -18.40 -6.28 0.05
N MET A 133 -17.21 -6.85 -0.18
CA MET A 133 -16.74 -8.05 0.53
C MET A 133 -16.68 -7.81 2.03
N PHE A 134 -16.03 -6.73 2.48
CA PHE A 134 -15.88 -6.45 3.91
C PHE A 134 -17.19 -6.14 4.60
N SER A 135 -18.12 -5.46 3.92
CA SER A 135 -19.49 -5.28 4.40
C SER A 135 -20.18 -6.62 4.62
N TRP A 136 -20.03 -7.56 3.66
CA TRP A 136 -20.59 -8.91 3.78
C TRP A 136 -19.99 -9.70 4.94
N VAL A 137 -18.65 -9.68 5.09
CA VAL A 137 -17.96 -10.29 6.25
C VAL A 137 -18.45 -9.65 7.56
N GLY A 138 -18.59 -8.33 7.60
CA GLY A 138 -19.16 -7.57 8.71
C GLY A 138 -20.51 -8.09 9.15
N ILE A 139 -21.43 -8.25 8.20
CA ILE A 139 -22.77 -8.77 8.47
C ILE A 139 -22.70 -10.22 8.96
N LYS A 140 -21.92 -11.08 8.30
CA LYS A 140 -21.79 -12.50 8.65
C LYS A 140 -21.05 -12.77 9.96
N SER A 141 -20.22 -11.84 10.43
CA SER A 141 -19.44 -11.98 11.65
C SER A 141 -20.27 -11.87 12.93
N GLU A 142 -21.49 -11.33 12.85
CA GLU A 142 -22.38 -11.08 14.00
C GLU A 142 -21.72 -10.25 15.13
N ILE A 143 -20.53 -9.67 14.89
CA ILE A 143 -19.76 -8.89 15.86
C ILE A 143 -20.60 -7.72 16.39
N LEU A 144 -21.35 -7.05 15.52
CA LEU A 144 -22.24 -5.96 15.90
C LEU A 144 -23.33 -6.43 16.86
N VAL A 145 -23.86 -7.64 16.64
CA VAL A 145 -24.88 -8.22 17.51
C VAL A 145 -24.27 -8.63 18.85
N SER A 146 -23.06 -9.20 18.86
CA SER A 146 -22.35 -9.57 20.09
C SER A 146 -22.01 -8.38 21.01
N ILE A 147 -21.75 -7.20 20.43
CA ILE A 147 -21.46 -5.96 21.18
C ILE A 147 -22.74 -5.36 21.78
N ILE A 148 -23.87 -5.47 21.06
CA ILE A 148 -25.16 -4.89 21.47
C ILE A 148 -25.92 -5.86 22.39
N ALA A 149 -25.72 -7.17 22.27
CA ALA A 149 -26.32 -8.22 23.10
C ALA A 149 -26.28 -7.92 24.62
N PRO A 150 -25.14 -7.56 25.25
CA PRO A 150 -25.10 -7.25 26.68
C PRO A 150 -25.91 -5.99 27.06
N HIS A 151 -26.23 -5.13 26.10
CA HIS A 151 -27.10 -3.97 26.31
C HIS A 151 -28.59 -4.31 26.12
N LEU A 152 -28.89 -5.31 25.28
CA LEU A 152 -30.24 -5.86 25.04
C LEU A 152 -30.69 -6.82 26.17
N GLU A 153 -29.76 -7.61 26.72
CA GLU A 153 -30.03 -8.46 27.90
C GLU A 153 -30.37 -7.63 29.13
N LYS A 154 -29.75 -6.44 29.29
CA LYS A 154 -30.13 -5.45 30.32
C LYS A 154 -31.57 -4.93 30.15
N GLN A 155 -32.17 -5.10 28.96
CA GLN A 155 -33.56 -4.73 28.66
C GLN A 155 -34.51 -5.94 28.65
N GLY A 156 -34.06 -7.13 29.09
CA GLY A 156 -34.91 -8.31 29.27
C GLY A 156 -35.17 -9.13 28.00
N VAL A 157 -34.42 -8.90 26.92
CA VAL A 157 -34.50 -9.71 25.70
C VAL A 157 -33.56 -10.92 25.85
N LYS A 158 -34.06 -12.15 25.71
CA LYS A 158 -33.25 -13.38 25.76
C LYS A 158 -32.43 -13.51 24.46
N VAL A 159 -31.11 -13.38 24.54
CA VAL A 159 -30.19 -13.40 23.38
C VAL A 159 -29.53 -14.78 23.17
N SER A 160 -29.92 -15.81 23.93
CA SER A 160 -29.26 -17.12 23.94
C SER A 160 -29.36 -17.94 22.64
N GLU A 161 -30.15 -17.54 21.65
CA GLU A 161 -30.25 -18.22 20.34
C GLU A 161 -29.32 -17.62 19.26
N VAL A 162 -28.67 -16.48 19.53
CA VAL A 162 -27.94 -15.73 18.49
C VAL A 162 -26.47 -16.15 18.37
N THR A 163 -25.87 -16.75 19.40
CA THR A 163 -24.41 -17.01 19.47
C THR A 163 -23.98 -18.45 19.16
N ALA A 164 -24.87 -19.32 18.67
CA ALA A 164 -24.60 -20.76 18.55
C ALA A 164 -24.00 -21.23 17.20
N ASN A 165 -23.31 -20.35 16.46
CA ASN A 165 -22.76 -20.69 15.14
C ASN A 165 -21.23 -20.61 15.10
N THR A 166 -20.55 -21.75 15.07
CA THR A 166 -19.08 -21.87 14.86
C THR A 166 -18.58 -21.12 13.62
N SER A 167 -19.43 -20.93 12.60
CA SER A 167 -19.07 -20.16 11.41
C SER A 167 -18.95 -18.65 11.65
N ALA A 168 -19.66 -18.10 12.64
CA ALA A 168 -19.57 -16.67 12.97
C ALA A 168 -18.20 -16.30 13.55
N GLU A 169 -17.59 -17.22 14.31
CA GLU A 169 -16.24 -17.05 14.88
C GLU A 169 -15.17 -16.87 13.80
N PHE A 170 -15.24 -17.67 12.72
CA PHE A 170 -14.33 -17.53 11.57
C PHE A 170 -14.45 -16.14 10.93
N TYR A 171 -15.67 -15.67 10.64
CA TYR A 171 -15.89 -14.35 10.04
C TYR A 171 -15.53 -13.21 10.99
N SER A 172 -15.73 -13.38 12.29
CA SER A 172 -15.33 -12.44 13.34
C SER A 172 -13.80 -12.30 13.40
N MET A 173 -13.08 -13.42 13.44
CA MET A 173 -11.61 -13.43 13.43
C MET A 173 -11.06 -12.82 12.14
N ALA A 174 -11.65 -13.14 10.98
CA ALA A 174 -11.28 -12.55 9.71
C ALA A 174 -11.50 -11.02 9.70
N LEU A 175 -12.63 -10.54 10.24
CA LEU A 175 -12.93 -9.12 10.35
C LEU A 175 -11.90 -8.38 11.23
N VAL A 176 -11.57 -8.95 12.40
CA VAL A 176 -10.56 -8.38 13.31
C VAL A 176 -9.21 -8.28 12.60
N ALA A 177 -8.77 -9.35 11.91
CA ALA A 177 -7.50 -9.35 11.18
C ALA A 177 -7.46 -8.26 10.08
N ILE A 178 -8.56 -8.08 9.34
CA ILE A 178 -8.69 -7.05 8.32
C ILE A 178 -8.58 -5.65 8.93
N VAL A 179 -9.32 -5.38 10.02
CA VAL A 179 -9.30 -4.07 10.70
C VAL A 179 -7.92 -3.74 11.24
N VAL A 180 -7.24 -4.70 11.88
CA VAL A 180 -5.88 -4.52 12.41
C VAL A 180 -4.90 -4.22 11.28
N GLY A 181 -4.99 -4.93 10.14
CA GLY A 181 -4.14 -4.68 8.97
C GLY A 181 -4.34 -3.29 8.36
N MET A 182 -5.58 -2.86 8.19
CA MET A 182 -5.90 -1.51 7.70
C MET A 182 -5.43 -0.43 8.68
N PHE A 183 -5.65 -0.63 9.98
CA PHE A 183 -5.24 0.30 11.02
C PHE A 183 -3.71 0.46 11.05
N SER A 184 -2.95 -0.64 10.98
CA SER A 184 -1.48 -0.60 10.99
C SER A 184 -0.92 0.20 9.80
N SER A 185 -1.49 0.01 8.60
CA SER A 185 -1.06 0.75 7.40
C SER A 185 -1.31 2.26 7.55
N ASN A 186 -2.47 2.62 8.10
CA ASN A 186 -2.83 4.02 8.36
C ASN A 186 -1.89 4.67 9.39
N VAL A 187 -1.54 3.95 10.47
CA VAL A 187 -0.57 4.43 11.49
C VAL A 187 0.80 4.66 10.88
N TYR A 188 1.31 3.74 10.06
CA TYR A 188 2.61 3.90 9.39
C TYR A 188 2.63 5.13 8.49
N ILE A 189 1.61 5.30 7.63
CA ILE A 189 1.50 6.46 6.74
C ILE A 189 1.47 7.75 7.55
N PHE A 190 0.69 7.80 8.63
CA PHE A 190 0.59 8.97 9.49
C PHE A 190 1.94 9.33 10.14
N ILE A 191 2.66 8.35 10.67
CA ILE A 191 3.99 8.56 11.25
C ILE A 191 4.95 9.08 10.19
N ASN A 192 4.98 8.46 8.99
CA ASN A 192 5.87 8.87 7.92
C ASN A 192 5.58 10.31 7.47
N GLN A 193 4.32 10.67 7.26
CA GLN A 193 3.90 12.03 6.93
C GLN A 193 4.26 13.03 8.03
N LYS A 194 4.13 12.64 9.31
CA LYS A 194 4.50 13.49 10.44
C LYS A 194 6.01 13.70 10.51
N VAL A 195 6.81 12.65 10.31
CA VAL A 195 8.27 12.72 10.28
C VAL A 195 8.73 13.57 9.10
N GLU A 196 8.14 13.39 7.92
CA GLU A 196 8.45 14.19 6.73
C GLU A 196 8.10 15.66 6.95
N SER A 197 6.94 15.97 7.53
CA SER A 197 6.55 17.34 7.90
C SER A 197 7.50 17.98 8.92
N LEU A 198 8.02 17.21 9.89
CA LEU A 198 8.96 17.71 10.89
C LEU A 198 10.40 17.84 10.35
N THR A 199 10.79 16.99 9.40
CA THR A 199 12.14 16.96 8.83
C THR A 199 12.31 17.98 7.72
N ASN A 200 11.30 18.11 6.85
CA ASN A 200 11.26 19.09 5.76
C ASN A 200 10.63 20.42 6.19
N GLY A 201 10.17 20.53 7.44
CA GLY A 201 9.66 21.77 8.06
C GLY A 201 10.70 22.85 8.34
N ARG A 202 11.92 22.75 7.77
CA ARG A 202 12.91 23.83 7.76
C ARG A 202 12.80 24.66 6.47
N GLN A 203 11.62 25.27 6.32
CA GLN A 203 11.31 26.59 5.76
C GLN A 203 11.64 26.91 4.28
N PRO A 204 10.97 27.91 3.67
CA PRO A 204 10.52 29.20 4.22
C PRO A 204 9.27 29.16 5.11
#